data_AF-A0A925UBD0-F1
#
_entry.id   AF-A0A925UBD0-F1
#
_cell.length_a   1.000
_cell.length_b   1.000
_cell.length_c   1.000
_cell.angle_alpha   90.00
_cell.angle_beta   90.00
_cell.angle_gamma   90.00
#
_symmetry.space_group_name_H-M   'P 1'
#
loop_
_entity.id
_entity.type
_entity.pdbx_description
1 polymer ?
#
loop_
_entity_poly.entity_id
_entity_poly.type
_entity_poly.pdbx_seq_one_letter_code
_entity_poly.pdbx_strand_id
1 'polypeptide(L)'
;MDSKELYNATAYLTRVVDWDKNWIPFGTGSEIRNDLIVELIDVFLSDDNLYFVYERQNSGGYKNSEIMNVIKEFLGKESFQLWNSKLDRVIAFNRIGVLQKGRK
;
A
#
# COMPACT_ATOMS: atom_id res chain seq x y z
N MET A 1 11.44 -3.53 -12.90
CA MET A 1 10.03 -3.46 -13.31
C MET A 1 9.68 -2.00 -13.45
N ASP A 2 9.23 -1.58 -14.63
CA ASP A 2 8.80 -0.19 -14.82
C ASP A 2 7.41 0.06 -14.19
N SER A 3 7.00 1.32 -14.07
CA SER A 3 5.72 1.69 -13.44
C SER A 3 4.52 1.01 -14.11
N LYS A 4 4.52 0.90 -15.44
CA LYS A 4 3.39 0.35 -16.19
C LYS A 4 3.30 -1.16 -16.00
N GLU A 5 4.43 -1.85 -16.04
CA GLU A 5 4.52 -3.28 -15.77
C GLU A 5 4.01 -3.60 -14.36
N LEU A 6 4.47 -2.83 -13.36
CA LEU A 6 4.07 -3.01 -11.97
C LEU A 6 2.56 -2.80 -11.78
N TYR A 7 2.02 -1.71 -12.31
CA TYR A 7 0.58 -1.42 -12.26
C TYR A 7 -0.27 -2.53 -12.91
N ASN A 8 0.16 -3.04 -14.07
CA ASN A 8 -0.58 -4.10 -14.76
C ASN A 8 -0.50 -5.43 -14.01
N ALA A 9 0.67 -5.78 -13.46
CA ALA A 9 0.85 -7.00 -12.69
C ALA A 9 -0.04 -7.01 -11.44
N THR A 10 -0.06 -5.90 -10.69
CA THR A 10 -0.83 -5.78 -9.45
C THR A 10 -2.33 -5.65 -9.70
N ALA A 11 -2.76 -5.08 -10.83
CA ALA A 11 -4.17 -5.05 -11.23
C ALA A 11 -4.76 -6.45 -11.44
N TYR A 12 -3.98 -7.38 -12.02
CA TYR A 12 -4.36 -8.78 -12.10
C TYR A 12 -4.38 -9.43 -10.71
N LEU A 13 -3.30 -9.23 -9.93
CA LEU A 13 -3.15 -9.85 -8.61
C LEU A 13 -4.24 -9.44 -7.62
N THR A 14 -4.69 -8.18 -7.66
CA THR A 14 -5.78 -7.66 -6.83
C THR A 14 -7.06 -8.50 -6.91
N ARG A 15 -7.30 -9.19 -8.04
CA ARG A 15 -8.48 -10.07 -8.22
C ARG A 15 -8.35 -11.44 -7.57
N VAL A 16 -7.13 -11.88 -7.29
CA VAL A 16 -6.82 -13.20 -6.70
C VAL A 16 -6.32 -13.09 -5.26
N VAL A 17 -6.15 -11.88 -4.74
CA VAL A 17 -5.89 -11.62 -3.33
C VAL A 17 -7.11 -11.97 -2.50
N ASP A 18 -6.90 -12.74 -1.43
CA ASP A 18 -7.85 -12.90 -0.35
C ASP A 18 -7.73 -11.70 0.61
N TRP A 19 -8.80 -10.91 0.69
CA TRP A 19 -8.83 -9.67 1.44
C TRP A 19 -9.32 -9.91 2.87
N ASP A 20 -8.56 -9.43 3.85
CA ASP A 20 -8.97 -9.47 5.25
C ASP A 20 -10.30 -8.71 5.38
N LYS A 21 -11.34 -9.34 5.94
CA LYS A 21 -12.68 -8.72 6.10
C LYS A 21 -12.67 -7.46 6.98
N ASN A 22 -11.63 -7.31 7.79
CA ASN A 22 -11.48 -6.21 8.74
C ASN A 22 -10.84 -5.00 8.05
N TRP A 23 -11.66 -3.96 7.86
CA TRP A 23 -11.20 -2.64 7.49
C TRP A 23 -10.59 -1.95 8.71
N ILE A 24 -9.39 -1.41 8.55
CA ILE A 24 -8.66 -0.75 9.63
C ILE A 24 -8.72 0.76 9.36
N PRO A 25 -9.41 1.56 10.20
CA PRO A 25 -9.37 3.00 10.03
C PRO A 25 -7.95 3.51 10.28
N PHE A 26 -7.52 4.54 9.57
CA PHE A 26 -6.29 5.27 9.86
C PHE A 26 -6.51 6.79 9.95
N GLY A 27 -7.70 7.29 9.57
CA GLY A 27 -8.06 8.72 9.66
C GLY A 27 -7.73 9.50 8.38
N THR A 28 -8.12 10.78 8.35
CA THR A 28 -7.82 11.71 7.25
C THR A 28 -7.35 13.06 7.80
N GLY A 29 -6.67 13.86 6.98
CA GLY A 29 -6.20 15.18 7.39
C GLY A 29 -5.29 15.14 8.62
N SER A 30 -5.67 15.87 9.68
CA SER A 30 -4.93 15.90 10.94
C SER A 30 -5.09 14.65 11.80
N GLU A 31 -6.03 13.76 11.49
CA GLU A 31 -6.32 12.55 12.27
C GLU A 31 -5.56 11.31 11.76
N ILE A 32 -4.67 11.48 10.78
CA ILE A 32 -3.91 10.36 10.21
C ILE A 32 -2.98 9.77 11.27
N ARG A 33 -3.21 8.49 11.59
CA ARG A 33 -2.42 7.69 12.54
C ARG A 33 -1.20 7.09 11.85
N ASN A 34 -0.14 7.89 11.68
CA ASN A 34 1.08 7.49 10.98
C ASN A 34 1.77 6.29 11.64
N ASP A 35 1.79 6.27 12.96
CA ASP A 35 2.35 5.23 13.82
C ASP A 35 1.70 3.86 13.55
N LEU A 36 0.36 3.81 13.45
CA LEU A 36 -0.36 2.60 13.03
C LEU A 36 0.04 2.13 11.63
N ILE A 37 0.22 3.07 10.69
CA ILE A 37 0.57 2.75 9.30
C ILE A 37 1.98 2.17 9.23
N VAL A 38 2.95 2.79 9.92
CA VAL A 38 4.33 2.31 9.99
C VAL A 38 4.38 0.90 10.56
N GLU A 39 3.74 0.68 11.72
CA GLU A 39 3.69 -0.64 12.36
C GLU A 39 3.11 -1.68 11.40
N LEU A 40 2.00 -1.37 10.72
CA LEU A 40 1.40 -2.28 9.76
C LEU A 40 2.32 -2.58 8.58
N ILE A 41 3.00 -1.59 8.02
CA ILE A 41 3.94 -1.81 6.92
C ILE A 41 5.07 -2.75 7.38
N ASP A 42 5.69 -2.45 8.51
CA ASP A 42 6.84 -3.19 9.02
C ASP A 42 6.48 -4.63 9.41
N VAL A 43 5.35 -4.81 10.10
CA VAL A 43 4.93 -6.13 10.59
C VAL A 43 4.29 -6.95 9.47
N PHE A 44 3.40 -6.35 8.68
CA PHE A 44 2.60 -7.10 7.72
C PHE A 44 3.34 -7.34 6.39
N LEU A 45 3.99 -6.32 5.82
CA LEU A 45 4.73 -6.48 4.57
C LEU A 45 6.12 -7.08 4.83
N SER A 46 6.76 -6.70 5.95
CA SER A 46 8.00 -7.30 6.47
C SER A 46 9.03 -7.58 5.37
N ASP A 47 9.37 -6.52 4.64
CA ASP A 47 10.27 -6.55 3.50
C ASP A 47 11.08 -5.25 3.45
N ASP A 48 12.34 -5.32 3.04
CA ASP A 48 13.21 -4.15 2.93
C ASP A 48 12.83 -3.28 1.73
N ASN A 49 12.21 -3.88 0.71
CA ASN A 49 11.75 -3.20 -0.49
C ASN A 49 10.26 -3.43 -0.69
N LEU A 50 9.56 -2.35 -0.98
CA LEU A 50 8.12 -2.32 -1.19
C LEU A 50 7.82 -1.77 -2.56
N TYR A 51 6.70 -2.22 -3.13
CA TYR A 51 6.14 -1.65 -4.34
C TYR A 51 4.98 -0.74 -4.00
N PHE A 52 5.13 0.54 -4.32
CA PHE A 52 4.05 1.51 -4.32
C PHE A 52 3.35 1.44 -5.66
N VAL A 53 2.03 1.24 -5.61
CA VAL A 53 1.18 1.16 -6.79
C VAL A 53 0.14 2.27 -6.70
N TYR A 54 0.33 3.26 -7.56
CA TYR A 54 -0.59 4.37 -7.75
C TYR A 54 -0.56 4.76 -9.21
N GLU A 55 -1.68 4.59 -9.89
CA GLU A 55 -1.84 4.86 -11.33
C GLU A 55 -0.78 4.17 -12.22
N ARG A 56 -0.93 4.31 -13.54
CA ARG A 56 -0.07 3.62 -14.50
C ARG A 56 1.34 4.20 -14.61
N GLN A 57 1.51 5.49 -14.30
CA GLN A 57 2.78 6.20 -14.44
C GLN A 57 3.44 6.57 -13.11
N ASN A 58 2.75 6.40 -11.99
CA ASN A 58 3.18 6.84 -10.66
C ASN A 58 3.44 5.65 -9.71
N SER A 59 3.71 4.47 -10.26
CA SER A 59 4.05 3.26 -9.51
C SER A 59 5.57 3.04 -9.50
N GLY A 60 6.10 2.49 -8.41
CA GLY A 60 7.54 2.30 -8.27
C GLY A 60 7.95 1.44 -7.08
N GLY A 61 9.21 1.02 -7.08
CA GLY A 61 9.84 0.33 -5.96
C GLY A 61 10.56 1.31 -5.04
N TYR A 62 10.40 1.15 -3.73
CA TYR A 62 10.99 2.01 -2.71
C TYR A 62 11.50 1.15 -1.55
N LYS A 63 12.52 1.65 -0.84
CA LYS A 63 12.89 1.03 0.43
C LYS A 63 11.80 1.25 1.46
N ASN A 64 11.60 0.28 2.34
CA ASN A 64 10.65 0.43 3.45
C ASN A 64 10.98 1.67 4.31
N SER A 65 12.26 1.91 4.59
CA SER A 65 12.72 3.11 5.32
C SER A 65 12.32 4.44 4.67
N GLU A 66 12.01 4.46 3.37
CA GLU A 66 11.67 5.66 2.60
C GLU A 66 10.16 5.77 2.31
N ILE A 67 9.41 4.66 2.44
CA ILE A 67 8.04 4.57 1.93
C ILE A 67 7.09 5.57 2.57
N MET A 68 7.27 5.86 3.87
CA MET A 68 6.43 6.83 4.57
C MET A 68 6.55 8.23 4.00
N ASN A 69 7.75 8.63 3.55
CA ASN A 69 7.96 9.94 2.94
C ASN A 69 7.25 10.03 1.58
N VAL A 70 7.15 8.91 0.87
CA VAL A 70 6.46 8.81 -0.43
C VAL A 70 4.95 8.87 -0.23
N ILE A 71 4.39 8.04 0.65
CA ILE A 71 2.93 7.88 0.72
C ILE A 71 2.23 8.98 1.52
N LYS A 72 2.95 9.74 2.35
CA LYS A 72 2.35 10.72 3.29
C LYS A 72 1.45 11.74 2.60
N GLU A 73 1.80 12.17 1.39
CA GLU A 73 0.99 13.14 0.65
C GLU A 73 -0.31 12.57 0.09
N PHE A 74 -0.37 11.24 -0.11
CA PHE A 74 -1.50 10.49 -0.66
C PHE A 74 -2.49 10.03 0.43
N LEU A 75 -2.02 9.82 1.66
CA LEU A 75 -2.84 9.33 2.77
C LEU A 75 -4.07 10.21 3.00
N GLY A 76 -5.26 9.59 2.98
CA GLY A 76 -6.54 10.26 3.18
C GLY A 76 -6.96 11.20 2.05
N LYS A 77 -6.27 11.17 0.90
CA LYS A 77 -6.60 11.94 -0.30
C LYS A 77 -6.81 11.05 -1.51
N GLU A 78 -5.92 10.08 -1.68
CA GLU A 78 -5.87 9.18 -2.82
C GLU A 78 -6.00 7.72 -2.37
N SER A 79 -6.42 6.85 -3.29
CA SER A 79 -6.41 5.40 -3.05
C SER A 79 -5.23 4.78 -3.77
N PHE A 80 -4.46 3.97 -3.07
CA PHE A 80 -3.23 3.36 -3.57
C PHE A 80 -2.98 2.02 -2.87
N GLN A 81 -1.98 1.28 -3.32
CA GLN A 81 -1.59 0.01 -2.71
C GLN A 81 -0.09 -0.02 -2.40
N LEU A 82 0.26 -0.71 -1.33
CA LEU A 82 1.63 -1.11 -1.03
C LEU A 82 1.72 -2.62 -1.06
N TRP A 83 2.68 -3.14 -1.81
CA TRP A 83 2.96 -4.57 -1.90
C TRP A 83 4.35 -4.86 -1.38
N ASN A 84 4.54 -6.06 -0.84
CA ASN A 84 5.90 -6.56 -0.57
C ASN A 84 6.60 -6.95 -1.88
N SER A 85 7.90 -7.21 -1.82
CA SER A 85 8.70 -7.49 -3.03
C SER A 85 8.30 -8.78 -3.75
N LYS A 86 7.67 -9.72 -3.04
CA LYS A 86 7.17 -10.99 -3.60
C LYS A 86 5.80 -10.87 -4.25
N LEU A 87 5.12 -9.73 -4.11
CA LEU A 87 3.74 -9.51 -4.57
C LEU A 87 2.75 -10.56 -4.02
N ASP A 88 2.95 -11.01 -2.78
CA ASP A 88 2.08 -11.97 -2.09
C ASP A 88 1.31 -11.34 -0.92
N ARG A 89 1.70 -10.15 -0.48
CA ARG A 89 1.05 -9.37 0.58
C ARG A 89 0.83 -7.94 0.12
N VAL A 90 -0.35 -7.41 0.42
CA VAL A 90 -0.78 -6.06 0.03
C VAL A 90 -1.49 -5.33 1.15
N ILE A 91 -1.21 -4.04 1.28
CA ILE A 91 -2.03 -3.08 2.03
C ILE A 91 -2.66 -2.13 1.01
N ALA A 92 -3.98 -2.15 0.90
CA ALA A 92 -4.74 -1.21 0.10
C ALA A 92 -5.21 -0.05 0.97
N PHE A 93 -4.81 1.17 0.62
CA PHE A 93 -5.23 2.41 1.27
C PHE A 93 -6.36 3.03 0.47
N ASN A 94 -7.43 3.45 1.15
CA ASN A 94 -8.53 4.16 0.56
C ASN A 94 -8.52 5.63 1.00
N ARG A 95 -8.88 6.52 0.08
CA ARG A 95 -9.01 7.96 0.33
C ARG A 95 -9.92 8.32 1.51
N ILE A 96 -10.87 7.46 1.89
CA ILE A 96 -11.78 7.69 3.02
C ILE A 96 -11.13 7.44 4.40
N GLY A 97 -9.81 7.20 4.46
CA GLY A 97 -9.11 7.03 5.74
C GLY A 97 -9.22 5.63 6.33
N VAL A 98 -9.36 4.61 5.48
CA VAL A 98 -9.36 3.20 5.87
C VAL A 98 -8.38 2.43 5.00
N LEU A 99 -7.80 1.38 5.56
CA LEU A 99 -6.95 0.44 4.84
C LEU A 99 -7.43 -0.99 5.02
N GLN A 100 -7.04 -1.85 4.08
CA GLN A 100 -7.34 -3.27 4.10
C GLN A 100 -6.08 -4.07 3.75
N LYS A 101 -5.88 -5.18 4.45
CA LYS A 101 -4.79 -6.12 4.16
C LYS A 101 -5.28 -7.21 3.24
N GLY A 102 -4.39 -7.74 2.43
CA GLY A 102 -4.67 -8.88 1.58
C GLY A 102 -3.46 -9.81 1.43
N ARG A 103 -3.74 -11.09 1.23
CA ARG A 103 -2.73 -12.13 0.97
C ARG A 103 -3.12 -12.92 -0.28
N LYS A 104 -2.12 -13.33 -1.06
CA LYS A 104 -2.31 -14.29 -2.14
C LYS A 104 -2.24 -15.73 -1.63
#